data_AF-A0A4D4L5N4-F1
#
_entry.id   AF-A0A4D4L5N4-F1
#
_cell.length_a   1.000
_cell.length_b   1.000
_cell.length_c   1.000
_cell.angle_alpha   90.00
_cell.angle_beta   90.00
_cell.angle_gamma   90.00
#
_symmetry.space_group_name_H-M   'P 1'
#
loop_
_entity.id
_entity.type
_entity.pdbx_description
1 polymer ?
#
loop_
_entity_poly.entity_id
_entity_poly.type
_entity_poly.pdbx_seq_one_letter_code
_entity_poly.pdbx_strand_id
1 'polypeptide(L)'
;MRWGSLIVPVLLAIADALLVNGVTLGLELNVSLVAAAALLVRRKLPALVFLVTLPGILIGYVWFAPMIALYTVARLRPDRRLLGISALLLAAAHFIPWPVSDFEPTAYRENTLTLIDACVTSVGPIALGLLVRTRGELAARIEDLTRSRRHADELIAEQVLSTERARLAREMHDVVAHQVSLISLQAGAVQISAEDAKAREGARTIRELSVRTLDELRHMVGILRAAGGDHEELTPQPRLADLPRLIELSALDVDFETDSATQRPGHSEAVERAAFRIVQEALTNVRKHAPGRG
;
A
#
# COMPACT_ATOMS: atom_id res chain seq x y z
N MET A 1 -20.75 -9.15 -15.42
CA MET A 1 -21.19 -10.44 -14.83
C MET A 1 -21.36 -11.46 -15.96
N ARG A 2 -20.58 -12.55 -15.98
CA ARG A 2 -20.70 -13.58 -17.03
C ARG A 2 -22.00 -14.36 -16.86
N TRP A 3 -22.96 -14.18 -17.77
CA TRP A 3 -24.26 -14.85 -17.80
C TRP A 3 -24.16 -16.38 -17.63
N GLY A 4 -23.11 -17.00 -18.18
CA GLY A 4 -22.84 -18.44 -18.01
C GLY A 4 -22.75 -18.90 -16.55
N SER A 5 -22.26 -18.06 -15.63
CA SER A 5 -22.17 -18.41 -14.21
C SER A 5 -23.51 -18.43 -13.47
N LEU A 6 -24.57 -17.88 -14.06
CA LEU A 6 -25.95 -17.94 -13.56
C LEU A 6 -26.72 -19.05 -14.27
N ILE A 7 -26.60 -19.13 -15.60
CA ILE A 7 -27.36 -20.03 -16.46
C ILE A 7 -26.95 -21.50 -16.28
N VAL A 8 -25.65 -21.81 -16.22
CA VAL A 8 -25.17 -23.20 -16.18
C VAL A 8 -25.76 -23.99 -15.00
N PRO A 9 -25.78 -23.46 -13.76
CA PRO A 9 -26.34 -24.23 -12.64
C PRO A 9 -27.85 -24.38 -12.67
N VAL A 10 -28.56 -23.44 -13.31
CA VAL A 10 -30.01 -23.56 -13.54
C VAL A 10 -30.28 -24.63 -14.57
N LEU A 11 -29.56 -24.64 -15.70
CA LEU A 11 -29.69 -25.68 -16.73
C LEU A 11 -29.34 -27.06 -16.18
N LEU A 12 -28.30 -27.17 -15.35
CA LEU A 12 -27.93 -28.43 -14.70
C LEU A 12 -29.06 -28.94 -13.79
N ALA A 13 -29.67 -28.06 -12.99
CA ALA A 13 -30.80 -28.41 -12.14
C ALA A 13 -32.08 -28.75 -12.92
N ILE A 14 -32.32 -28.10 -14.06
CA ILE A 14 -33.44 -28.45 -14.96
C ILE A 14 -33.20 -29.82 -15.61
N ALA A 15 -31.98 -30.08 -16.07
CA ALA A 15 -31.63 -31.38 -16.65
C ALA A 15 -31.79 -32.51 -15.62
N ASP A 16 -31.32 -32.29 -14.39
CA ASP A 16 -31.53 -33.20 -13.25
C ASP A 16 -33.01 -33.48 -13.01
N ALA A 17 -33.83 -32.42 -12.92
CA ALA A 17 -35.27 -32.52 -12.73
C ALA A 17 -35.94 -33.39 -13.81
N LEU A 18 -35.59 -33.18 -15.08
CA LEU A 18 -36.16 -33.91 -16.21
C LEU A 18 -35.68 -35.37 -16.27
N LEU A 19 -34.44 -35.65 -15.87
CA LEU A 19 -33.90 -37.01 -15.83
C LEU A 19 -34.55 -37.85 -14.72
N VAL A 20 -34.81 -37.23 -13.57
CA VAL A 20 -35.39 -37.91 -12.41
C VAL A 20 -36.91 -38.07 -12.55
N ASN A 21 -37.63 -37.01 -12.95
CA ASN A 21 -39.09 -36.96 -12.93
C ASN A 21 -39.73 -37.23 -14.31
N GLY A 22 -38.92 -37.34 -15.38
CA GLY A 22 -39.42 -37.39 -16.75
C GLY A 22 -39.97 -36.04 -17.23
N VAL A 23 -40.74 -36.08 -18.32
CA VAL A 23 -41.32 -34.90 -19.00
C VAL A 23 -42.81 -34.67 -18.69
N THR A 24 -43.45 -35.58 -17.95
CA THR A 24 -44.86 -35.45 -17.59
C THR A 24 -45.03 -34.48 -16.42
N LEU A 25 -45.91 -33.49 -16.59
CA LEU A 25 -46.21 -32.50 -15.56
C LEU A 25 -46.95 -33.14 -14.38
N GLY A 26 -46.19 -33.42 -13.32
CA GLY A 26 -46.68 -33.87 -12.01
C GLY A 26 -46.21 -32.95 -10.89
N LEU A 27 -46.67 -33.21 -9.66
CA LEU A 27 -46.26 -32.46 -8.47
C LEU A 27 -44.73 -32.45 -8.31
N GLU A 28 -44.09 -33.61 -8.48
CA GLU A 28 -42.65 -33.82 -8.32
C GLU A 28 -41.84 -32.95 -9.30
N LEU A 29 -42.17 -33.01 -10.61
CA LEU A 29 -41.53 -32.18 -11.63
C LEU A 29 -41.75 -30.69 -11.38
N ASN A 30 -42.95 -30.27 -10.97
CA ASN A 30 -43.24 -28.85 -10.69
C ASN A 30 -42.39 -28.31 -9.53
N VAL A 31 -42.28 -29.06 -8.44
CA VAL A 31 -41.46 -28.66 -7.28
C VAL A 31 -39.97 -28.60 -7.68
N SER A 32 -39.51 -29.56 -8.47
CA SER A 32 -38.15 -29.60 -9.03
C SER A 32 -37.84 -28.40 -9.94
N LEU A 33 -38.78 -28.00 -10.81
CA LEU A 33 -38.62 -26.82 -11.66
C LEU A 33 -38.62 -25.52 -10.86
N VAL A 34 -39.43 -25.41 -9.80
CA VAL A 34 -39.41 -24.27 -8.87
C VAL A 34 -38.06 -24.18 -8.16
N ALA A 35 -37.52 -25.31 -7.69
CA ALA A 35 -36.20 -25.37 -7.07
C ALA A 35 -35.09 -24.91 -8.05
N ALA A 36 -35.13 -25.36 -9.31
CA ALA A 36 -34.20 -24.93 -10.34
C ALA A 36 -34.34 -23.43 -10.69
N ALA A 37 -35.57 -22.92 -10.81
CA ALA A 37 -35.83 -21.51 -11.09
C ALA A 37 -35.37 -20.59 -9.94
N ALA A 38 -35.53 -21.02 -8.68
CA ALA A 38 -35.06 -20.28 -7.51
C ALA A 38 -33.54 -20.00 -7.56
N LEU A 39 -32.75 -20.85 -8.23
CA LEU A 39 -31.31 -20.64 -8.40
C LEU A 39 -30.96 -19.37 -9.18
N LEU A 40 -31.89 -18.74 -9.90
CA LEU A 40 -31.67 -17.46 -10.59
C LEU A 40 -31.38 -16.32 -9.59
N VAL A 41 -31.99 -16.37 -8.41
CA VAL A 41 -31.83 -15.35 -7.35
C VAL A 41 -30.88 -15.79 -6.23
N ARG A 42 -30.17 -16.91 -6.39
CA ARG A 42 -29.28 -17.49 -5.36
C ARG A 42 -28.18 -16.57 -4.86
N ARG A 43 -27.76 -15.59 -5.66
CA ARG A 43 -26.73 -14.61 -5.26
C ARG A 43 -27.29 -13.46 -4.42
N LYS A 44 -28.58 -13.14 -4.59
CA LYS A 44 -29.24 -12.05 -3.84
C LYS A 44 -29.78 -12.57 -2.51
N LEU A 45 -30.43 -13.73 -2.52
CA LEU A 45 -31.11 -14.31 -1.36
C LEU A 45 -30.68 -15.79 -1.14
N PRO A 46 -29.39 -16.07 -0.85
CA PRO A 46 -28.86 -17.43 -0.83
C PRO A 46 -29.56 -18.36 0.16
N ALA A 47 -29.85 -17.88 1.38
CA ALA A 47 -30.51 -18.68 2.40
C ALA A 47 -31.98 -18.99 2.05
N LEU A 48 -32.71 -18.01 1.49
CA LEU A 48 -34.09 -18.21 1.06
C LEU A 48 -34.15 -19.21 -0.11
N VAL A 49 -33.25 -19.09 -1.07
CA VAL A 49 -33.18 -20.03 -2.19
C VAL A 49 -32.89 -21.45 -1.71
N PHE A 50 -31.96 -21.62 -0.77
CA PHE A 50 -31.71 -22.92 -0.16
C PHE A 50 -32.98 -23.52 0.48
N LEU A 51 -33.73 -22.74 1.25
CA LEU A 51 -34.99 -23.20 1.83
C LEU A 51 -36.03 -23.60 0.76
N VAL A 52 -36.14 -22.83 -0.32
CA VAL A 52 -37.06 -23.13 -1.44
C VAL A 52 -36.65 -24.40 -2.20
N THR A 53 -35.36 -24.77 -2.19
CA THR A 53 -34.88 -26.00 -2.84
C THR A 53 -35.10 -27.28 -2.01
N LEU A 54 -35.37 -27.18 -0.70
CA LEU A 54 -35.55 -28.35 0.18
C LEU A 54 -36.77 -29.23 -0.20
N PRO A 55 -37.94 -28.67 -0.55
CA PRO A 55 -39.03 -29.50 -1.09
C PRO A 55 -38.65 -30.24 -2.39
N GLY A 56 -37.73 -29.67 -3.17
CA GLY A 56 -37.24 -30.28 -4.42
C GLY A 56 -36.48 -31.58 -4.21
N ILE A 57 -35.70 -31.70 -3.12
CA ILE A 57 -35.05 -32.98 -2.78
C ILE A 57 -36.02 -33.96 -2.14
N LEU A 58 -36.92 -33.46 -1.28
CA LEU A 58 -37.84 -34.30 -0.52
C LEU A 58 -38.93 -34.94 -1.40
N ILE A 59 -39.52 -34.18 -2.31
CA ILE A 59 -40.66 -34.60 -3.12
C ILE A 59 -40.23 -34.90 -4.57
N GLY A 60 -39.38 -34.04 -5.13
CA GLY A 60 -38.99 -34.11 -6.55
C GLY A 60 -37.69 -34.84 -6.83
N TYR A 61 -37.02 -35.35 -5.78
CA TYR A 61 -35.74 -36.05 -5.82
C TYR A 61 -34.66 -35.33 -6.67
N VAL A 62 -34.67 -33.99 -6.70
CA VAL A 62 -33.63 -33.19 -7.36
C VAL A 62 -32.43 -32.98 -6.45
N TRP A 63 -31.26 -33.33 -6.95
CA TRP A 63 -30.00 -33.32 -6.21
C TRP A 63 -29.25 -32.01 -6.42
N PHE A 64 -29.15 -31.56 -7.68
CA PHE A 64 -28.25 -30.45 -8.02
C PHE A 64 -28.75 -29.10 -7.47
N ALA A 65 -30.05 -28.86 -7.42
CA ALA A 65 -30.58 -27.59 -6.95
C ALA A 65 -30.22 -27.26 -5.48
N PRO A 66 -30.54 -28.10 -4.48
CA PRO A 66 -30.17 -27.84 -3.10
C PRO A 66 -28.66 -27.85 -2.86
N MET A 67 -27.90 -28.71 -3.55
CA MET A 67 -26.44 -28.71 -3.46
C MET A 67 -25.83 -27.39 -3.94
N ILE A 68 -26.29 -26.88 -5.10
CA ILE A 68 -25.83 -25.59 -5.64
C ILE A 68 -26.25 -24.43 -4.73
N ALA A 69 -27.45 -24.48 -4.15
CA ALA A 69 -27.92 -23.49 -3.20
C ALA A 69 -27.06 -23.48 -1.93
N LEU A 70 -26.78 -24.64 -1.34
CA LEU A 70 -25.93 -24.79 -0.15
C LEU A 70 -24.49 -24.36 -0.40
N TYR A 71 -23.91 -24.74 -1.55
CA TYR A 71 -22.61 -24.23 -2.01
C TYR A 71 -22.60 -22.69 -2.06
N THR A 72 -23.69 -22.09 -2.55
CA THR A 72 -23.81 -20.64 -2.66
C THR A 72 -23.91 -19.98 -1.29
N VAL A 73 -24.63 -20.57 -0.33
CA VAL A 73 -24.65 -20.13 1.07
C VAL A 73 -23.24 -20.18 1.67
N ALA A 74 -22.54 -21.31 1.54
CA ALA A 74 -21.16 -21.46 2.05
C ALA A 74 -20.18 -20.44 1.46
N ARG A 75 -20.32 -20.13 0.17
CA ARG A 75 -19.46 -19.18 -0.52
C ARG A 75 -19.74 -17.72 -0.13
N LEU A 76 -21.00 -17.34 0.11
CA LEU A 76 -21.39 -15.93 0.31
C LEU A 76 -21.62 -15.57 1.79
N ARG A 77 -21.94 -16.55 2.64
CA ARG A 77 -22.30 -16.38 4.06
C ARG A 77 -21.63 -17.48 4.90
N PRO A 78 -20.34 -17.33 5.23
CA PRO A 78 -19.52 -18.33 5.91
C PRO A 78 -19.77 -18.39 7.44
N ASP A 79 -21.02 -18.20 7.86
CA ASP A 79 -21.38 -18.32 9.28
C ASP A 79 -21.46 -19.80 9.65
N ARG A 80 -20.61 -20.24 10.59
CA ARG A 80 -20.55 -21.63 11.05
C ARG A 80 -21.90 -22.15 11.54
N ARG A 81 -22.71 -21.30 12.20
CA ARG A 81 -24.03 -21.69 12.72
C ARG A 81 -25.01 -21.90 11.57
N LEU A 82 -25.06 -20.94 10.63
CA LEU A 82 -25.91 -21.04 9.45
C LEU A 82 -25.56 -22.28 8.63
N LEU A 83 -24.27 -22.53 8.40
CA LEU A 83 -23.81 -23.70 7.64
C LEU A 83 -24.10 -25.02 8.34
N GLY A 84 -23.94 -25.08 9.67
CA GLY A 84 -24.32 -26.25 10.45
C GLY A 84 -25.82 -26.55 10.36
N ILE A 85 -26.66 -25.51 10.49
CA ILE A 85 -28.12 -25.64 10.36
C ILE A 85 -28.50 -26.05 8.95
N SER A 86 -27.94 -25.42 7.91
CA SER A 86 -28.24 -25.77 6.52
C SER A 86 -27.76 -27.18 6.15
N ALA A 87 -26.61 -27.62 6.66
CA ALA A 87 -26.15 -29.00 6.48
C ALA A 87 -27.11 -30.01 7.12
N LEU A 88 -27.54 -29.73 8.36
CA LEU A 88 -28.48 -30.59 9.08
C LEU A 88 -29.84 -30.65 8.37
N LEU A 89 -30.35 -29.52 7.90
CA LEU A 89 -31.61 -29.44 7.16
C LEU A 89 -31.55 -30.24 5.86
N LEU A 90 -30.47 -30.14 5.09
CA LEU A 90 -30.32 -30.91 3.86
C LEU A 90 -30.17 -32.40 4.14
N ALA A 91 -29.35 -32.76 5.13
CA ALA A 91 -29.17 -34.16 5.53
C ALA A 91 -30.48 -34.78 6.01
N ALA A 92 -31.27 -34.05 6.81
CA ALA A 92 -32.58 -34.50 7.27
C ALA A 92 -33.58 -34.64 6.11
N ALA A 93 -33.61 -33.67 5.18
CA ALA A 93 -34.49 -33.71 4.02
C ALA A 93 -34.13 -34.84 3.03
N HIS A 94 -32.86 -35.25 2.97
CA HIS A 94 -32.42 -36.39 2.16
C HIS A 94 -32.65 -37.74 2.87
N PHE A 95 -32.48 -37.78 4.19
CA PHE A 95 -32.58 -39.01 4.97
C PHE A 95 -34.02 -39.45 5.21
N ILE A 96 -34.95 -38.51 5.41
CA ILE A 96 -36.36 -38.80 5.68
C ILE A 96 -37.10 -38.99 4.35
N PRO A 97 -37.58 -40.20 4.03
CA PRO A 97 -38.31 -40.43 2.79
C PRO A 97 -39.66 -39.71 2.83
N TRP A 98 -40.18 -39.39 1.64
CA TRP A 98 -41.52 -38.88 1.46
C TRP A 98 -42.31 -39.79 0.52
N PRO A 99 -43.45 -40.37 0.96
CA PRO A 99 -44.09 -40.19 2.27
C PRO A 99 -43.32 -40.87 3.42
N VAL A 100 -43.45 -40.35 4.64
CA VAL A 100 -42.76 -40.88 5.84
C VAL A 100 -43.18 -42.33 6.18
N SER A 101 -44.32 -42.79 5.66
CA SER A 101 -44.77 -44.18 5.78
C SER A 101 -43.80 -45.19 5.17
N ASP A 102 -42.97 -44.75 4.23
CA ASP A 102 -42.04 -45.61 3.51
C ASP A 102 -40.73 -45.81 4.30
N PHE A 103 -40.60 -45.16 5.46
CA PHE A 103 -39.47 -45.36 6.36
C PHE A 103 -39.60 -46.70 7.10
N GLU A 104 -38.69 -47.63 6.80
CA GLU A 104 -38.58 -48.92 7.49
C GLU A 104 -37.46 -48.87 8.54
N PRO A 105 -37.76 -48.81 9.87
CA PRO A 105 -36.74 -48.68 10.90
C PRO A 105 -35.80 -49.89 10.99
N THR A 106 -36.27 -51.07 10.58
CA THR A 106 -35.54 -52.33 10.64
C THR A 106 -34.56 -52.53 9.47
N ALA A 107 -34.62 -51.69 8.43
CA ALA A 107 -33.72 -51.72 7.28
C ALA A 107 -32.36 -51.10 7.61
N TYR A 108 -31.67 -51.61 8.63
CA TYR A 108 -30.45 -50.99 9.19
C TYR A 108 -29.37 -50.71 8.15
N ARG A 109 -29.15 -51.64 7.20
CA ARG A 109 -28.14 -51.49 6.15
C ARG A 109 -28.46 -50.33 5.21
N GLU A 110 -29.69 -50.25 4.73
CA GLU A 110 -30.15 -49.21 3.79
C GLU A 110 -30.17 -47.85 4.49
N ASN A 111 -30.74 -47.77 5.70
CA ASN A 111 -30.74 -46.56 6.50
C ASN A 111 -29.31 -46.06 6.78
N THR A 112 -28.36 -46.95 7.05
CA THR A 112 -26.95 -46.56 7.25
C THR A 112 -26.34 -45.99 5.97
N LEU A 113 -26.58 -46.61 4.82
CA LEU A 113 -26.07 -46.11 3.53
C LEU A 113 -26.68 -44.75 3.16
N THR A 114 -28.00 -44.58 3.34
CA THR A 114 -28.69 -43.31 3.11
C THR A 114 -28.20 -42.22 4.06
N LEU A 115 -27.91 -42.55 5.32
CA LEU A 115 -27.34 -41.59 6.27
C LEU A 115 -25.94 -41.13 5.85
N ILE A 116 -25.09 -42.05 5.39
CA ILE A 116 -23.76 -41.71 4.89
C ILE A 116 -23.88 -40.80 3.65
N ASP A 117 -24.74 -41.16 2.72
CA ASP A 117 -24.98 -40.37 1.50
C ASP A 117 -25.54 -38.98 1.81
N ALA A 118 -26.51 -38.86 2.74
CA ALA A 118 -27.04 -37.59 3.23
C ALA A 118 -25.94 -36.68 3.81
N CYS A 119 -25.03 -37.26 4.58
CA CYS A 119 -23.88 -36.55 5.14
C CYS A 119 -22.95 -36.04 4.03
N VAL A 120 -22.59 -36.90 3.08
CA VAL A 120 -21.69 -36.55 1.96
C VAL A 120 -22.30 -35.44 1.10
N THR A 121 -23.57 -35.59 0.73
CA THR A 121 -24.33 -34.64 -0.09
C THR A 121 -24.50 -33.28 0.59
N SER A 122 -24.49 -33.23 1.92
CA SER A 122 -24.57 -31.99 2.69
C SER A 122 -23.20 -31.33 2.92
N VAL A 123 -22.17 -32.12 3.26
CA VAL A 123 -20.83 -31.61 3.59
C VAL A 123 -20.06 -31.19 2.33
N GLY A 124 -20.18 -31.94 1.23
CA GLY A 124 -19.45 -31.71 -0.01
C GLY A 124 -19.63 -30.28 -0.58
N PRO A 125 -20.87 -29.81 -0.79
CA PRO A 125 -21.12 -28.46 -1.28
C PRO A 125 -20.59 -27.35 -0.37
N ILE A 126 -20.65 -27.55 0.95
CA ILE A 126 -20.11 -26.60 1.93
C ILE A 126 -18.59 -26.53 1.81
N ALA A 127 -17.92 -27.69 1.78
CA ALA A 127 -16.46 -27.76 1.64
C ALA A 127 -15.99 -27.09 0.35
N LEU A 128 -16.66 -27.36 -0.78
CA LEU A 128 -16.37 -26.73 -2.06
C LEU A 128 -16.63 -25.21 -2.04
N GLY A 129 -17.72 -24.77 -1.41
CA GLY A 129 -18.06 -23.35 -1.27
C GLY A 129 -17.01 -22.59 -0.48
N LEU A 130 -16.59 -23.16 0.66
CA LEU A 130 -15.52 -22.61 1.49
C LEU A 130 -14.17 -22.63 0.76
N LEU A 131 -13.82 -23.72 0.06
CA LEU A 131 -12.57 -23.81 -0.69
C LEU A 131 -12.48 -22.74 -1.79
N VAL A 132 -13.53 -22.57 -2.59
CA VAL A 132 -13.57 -21.55 -3.65
C VAL A 132 -13.51 -20.14 -3.06
N ARG A 133 -14.18 -19.91 -1.92
CA ARG A 133 -14.10 -18.64 -1.20
C ARG A 133 -12.68 -18.36 -0.73
N THR A 134 -12.06 -19.28 0.01
CA THR A 134 -10.70 -19.13 0.54
C THR A 134 -9.67 -18.94 -0.57
N ARG A 135 -9.80 -19.67 -1.70
CA ARG A 135 -8.94 -19.46 -2.88
C ARG A 135 -9.11 -18.06 -3.47
N GLY A 136 -10.34 -17.56 -3.56
CA GLY A 136 -10.60 -16.20 -4.03
C GLY A 136 -10.02 -15.12 -3.12
N GLU A 137 -10.18 -15.28 -1.80
CA GLU A 137 -9.63 -14.38 -0.79
C GLU A 137 -8.10 -14.38 -0.80
N LEU A 138 -7.47 -15.56 -0.93
CA LEU A 138 -6.02 -15.69 -1.04
C LEU A 138 -5.49 -15.03 -2.31
N ALA A 139 -6.13 -15.25 -3.45
CA ALA A 139 -5.73 -14.66 -4.72
C ALA A 139 -5.78 -13.12 -4.66
N ALA A 140 -6.87 -12.56 -4.15
CA ALA A 140 -7.00 -11.10 -3.97
C ALA A 140 -5.90 -10.55 -3.04
N ARG A 141 -5.61 -11.26 -1.94
CA ARG A 141 -4.58 -10.84 -0.98
C ARG A 141 -3.17 -10.90 -1.56
N ILE A 142 -2.87 -11.90 -2.39
CA ILE A 142 -1.60 -11.98 -3.13
C ILE A 142 -1.49 -10.81 -4.09
N GLU A 143 -2.54 -10.51 -4.85
CA GLU A 143 -2.54 -9.38 -5.79
C GLU A 143 -2.27 -8.05 -5.08
N ASP A 144 -2.94 -7.80 -3.95
CA ASP A 144 -2.72 -6.59 -3.15
C ASP A 144 -1.30 -6.51 -2.59
N LEU A 145 -0.75 -7.62 -2.09
CA LEU A 145 0.64 -7.67 -1.63
C LEU A 145 1.65 -7.44 -2.77
N THR A 146 1.41 -8.02 -3.94
CA THR A 146 2.25 -7.79 -5.13
C THR A 146 2.18 -6.33 -5.56
N ARG A 147 0.99 -5.71 -5.55
CA ARG A 147 0.83 -4.29 -5.86
C ARG A 147 1.59 -3.40 -4.87
N SER A 148 1.44 -3.68 -3.57
CA SER A 148 2.15 -2.93 -2.52
C SER A 148 3.67 -3.08 -2.60
N ARG A 149 4.17 -4.29 -2.91
CA ARG A 149 5.62 -4.52 -3.07
C ARG A 149 6.19 -3.77 -4.27
N ARG A 150 5.52 -3.81 -5.42
CA ARG A 150 5.95 -3.05 -6.60
C ARG A 150 6.08 -1.57 -6.32
N HIS A 151 5.11 -0.99 -5.61
CA HIS A 151 5.16 0.42 -5.23
C HIS A 151 6.33 0.71 -4.26
N ALA A 152 6.61 -0.17 -3.31
CA ALA A 152 7.77 -0.02 -2.43
C ALA A 152 9.10 -0.13 -3.18
N ASP A 153 9.22 -1.07 -4.12
CA ASP A 153 10.42 -1.24 -4.94
C ASP A 153 10.69 -0.01 -5.82
N GLU A 154 9.65 0.61 -6.39
CA GLU A 154 9.73 1.86 -7.14
C GLU A 154 10.27 3.01 -6.27
N LEU A 155 9.73 3.18 -5.06
CA LEU A 155 10.20 4.20 -4.12
C LEU A 155 11.64 4.00 -3.67
N ILE A 156 12.04 2.74 -3.39
CA ILE A 156 13.42 2.40 -3.05
C ILE A 156 14.35 2.70 -4.23
N ALA A 157 13.95 2.36 -5.46
CA ALA A 157 14.76 2.64 -6.65
C ALA A 157 14.95 4.14 -6.87
N GLU A 158 13.89 4.95 -6.70
CA GLU A 158 13.97 6.41 -6.78
C GLU A 158 14.88 6.99 -5.68
N GLN A 159 14.77 6.49 -4.45
CA GLN A 159 15.60 6.93 -3.33
C GLN A 159 17.08 6.56 -3.55
N VAL A 160 17.37 5.35 -4.00
CA VAL A 160 18.74 4.90 -4.32
C VAL A 160 19.32 5.77 -5.44
N LEU A 161 18.57 6.03 -6.51
CA LEU A 161 19.02 6.89 -7.60
C LEU A 161 19.29 8.32 -7.14
N SER A 162 18.40 8.89 -6.32
CA SER A 162 18.57 10.22 -5.72
C SER A 162 19.84 10.30 -4.87
N THR A 163 20.03 9.31 -3.98
CA THR A 163 21.19 9.24 -3.09
C THR A 163 22.49 9.12 -3.89
N GLU A 164 22.50 8.29 -4.93
CA GLU A 164 23.68 8.10 -5.77
C GLU A 164 24.00 9.36 -6.58
N ARG A 165 22.99 10.07 -7.12
CA ARG A 165 23.21 11.37 -7.77
C ARG A 165 23.82 12.40 -6.83
N ALA A 166 23.34 12.48 -5.58
CA ALA A 166 23.88 13.38 -4.57
C ALA A 166 25.32 13.01 -4.17
N ARG A 167 25.63 11.71 -4.12
CA ARG A 167 26.99 11.22 -3.87
C ARG A 167 27.92 11.56 -5.03
N LEU A 168 27.54 11.25 -6.27
CA LEU A 168 28.32 11.57 -7.46
C LEU A 168 28.58 13.07 -7.58
N ALA A 169 27.57 13.92 -7.31
CA ALA A 169 27.75 15.37 -7.30
C ALA A 169 28.81 15.83 -6.29
N ARG A 170 28.86 15.22 -5.09
CA ARG A 170 29.89 15.50 -4.08
C ARG A 170 31.27 15.03 -4.51
N GLU A 171 31.40 13.79 -4.96
CA GLU A 171 32.69 13.25 -5.44
C GLU A 171 33.24 14.08 -6.60
N MET A 172 32.39 14.47 -7.56
CA MET A 172 32.78 15.36 -8.66
C MET A 172 33.18 16.74 -8.14
N HIS A 173 32.43 17.33 -7.21
CA HIS A 173 32.76 18.63 -6.65
C HIS A 173 34.11 18.61 -5.92
N ASP A 174 34.38 17.60 -5.10
CA ASP A 174 35.62 17.50 -4.33
C ASP A 174 36.83 17.35 -5.26
N VAL A 175 36.73 16.52 -6.31
CA VAL A 175 37.79 16.36 -7.31
C VAL A 175 38.02 17.66 -8.09
N VAL A 176 36.96 18.32 -8.57
CA VAL A 176 37.08 19.59 -9.32
C VAL A 176 37.62 20.70 -8.44
N ALA A 177 37.12 20.85 -7.21
CA ALA A 177 37.59 21.86 -6.27
C ALA A 177 39.07 21.66 -5.92
N HIS A 178 39.51 20.41 -5.75
CA HIS A 178 40.92 20.10 -5.52
C HIS A 178 41.79 20.52 -6.72
N GLN A 179 41.40 20.16 -7.94
CA GLN A 179 42.14 20.51 -9.17
C GLN A 179 42.23 22.03 -9.37
N VAL A 180 41.12 22.76 -9.21
CA VAL A 180 41.11 24.24 -9.35
C VAL A 180 41.94 24.92 -8.26
N SER A 181 41.94 24.36 -7.03
CA SER A 181 42.81 24.86 -5.95
C SER A 181 44.30 24.69 -6.27
N LEU A 182 44.70 23.55 -6.85
CA LEU A 182 46.07 23.32 -7.31
C LEU A 182 46.47 24.28 -8.45
N ILE A 183 45.57 24.55 -9.40
CA ILE A 183 45.79 25.53 -10.47
C ILE A 183 46.01 26.93 -9.87
N SER A 184 45.17 27.34 -8.91
CA SER A 184 45.33 28.61 -8.21
C SER A 184 46.66 28.71 -7.46
N LEU A 185 47.12 27.61 -6.85
CA LEU A 185 48.39 27.56 -6.13
C LEU A 185 49.58 27.69 -7.09
N GLN A 186 49.58 26.94 -8.20
CA GLN A 186 50.62 27.00 -9.23
C GLN A 186 50.68 28.37 -9.91
N ALA A 187 49.52 28.95 -10.26
CA ALA A 187 49.43 30.30 -10.80
C ALA A 187 49.98 31.34 -9.81
N GLY A 188 49.69 31.17 -8.51
CA GLY A 188 50.27 31.98 -7.45
C GLY A 188 51.80 31.87 -7.38
N ALA A 189 52.37 30.68 -7.54
CA ALA A 189 53.81 30.47 -7.55
C ALA A 189 54.47 31.17 -8.75
N VAL A 190 53.91 31.02 -9.96
CA VAL A 190 54.40 31.69 -11.18
C VAL A 190 54.32 33.21 -11.07
N GLN A 191 53.25 33.74 -10.46
CA GLN A 191 53.12 35.18 -10.25
C GLN A 191 54.25 35.77 -9.37
N ILE A 192 54.80 34.97 -8.44
CA ILE A 192 55.89 35.38 -7.54
C ILE A 192 57.26 35.15 -8.20
N SER A 193 57.43 34.06 -8.96
CA SER A 193 58.74 33.65 -9.49
C SER A 193 59.07 34.16 -10.89
N ALA A 194 58.08 34.62 -11.68
CA ALA A 194 58.31 35.05 -13.06
C ALA A 194 58.93 36.46 -13.15
N GLU A 195 60.01 36.59 -13.93
CA GLU A 195 60.69 37.86 -14.18
C GLU A 195 59.96 38.73 -15.22
N ASP A 196 59.36 38.10 -16.24
CA ASP A 196 58.59 38.79 -17.28
C ASP A 196 57.27 39.34 -16.73
N ALA A 197 56.98 40.60 -17.06
CA ALA A 197 55.77 41.30 -16.61
C ALA A 197 54.50 40.68 -17.23
N LYS A 198 54.54 40.25 -18.49
CA LYS A 198 53.39 39.60 -19.14
C LYS A 198 53.08 38.24 -18.52
N ALA A 199 54.10 37.44 -18.22
CA ALA A 199 53.92 36.17 -17.53
C ALA A 199 53.29 36.33 -16.13
N ARG A 200 53.71 37.34 -15.34
CA ARG A 200 53.10 37.65 -14.03
C ARG A 200 51.62 38.06 -14.15
N GLU A 201 51.29 38.89 -15.13
CA GLU A 201 49.91 39.35 -15.36
C GLU A 201 48.99 38.20 -15.83
N GLY A 202 49.49 37.31 -16.70
CA GLY A 202 48.79 36.09 -17.07
C GLY A 202 48.54 35.16 -15.87
N ALA A 203 49.54 34.94 -15.03
CA ALA A 203 49.43 34.12 -13.83
C ALA A 203 48.44 34.71 -12.80
N ARG A 204 48.44 36.04 -12.62
CA ARG A 204 47.44 36.76 -11.80
C ARG A 204 46.02 36.50 -12.30
N THR A 205 45.81 36.61 -13.62
CA THR A 205 44.51 36.39 -14.25
C THR A 205 44.02 34.95 -14.02
N ILE A 206 44.88 33.95 -14.22
CA ILE A 206 44.55 32.53 -13.97
C ILE A 206 44.15 32.32 -12.49
N ARG A 207 44.90 32.89 -11.55
CA ARG A 207 44.61 32.79 -10.12
C ARG A 207 43.25 33.40 -9.78
N GLU A 208 42.96 34.61 -10.27
CA GLU A 208 41.68 35.29 -10.04
C GLU A 208 40.50 34.48 -10.61
N LEU A 209 40.65 33.91 -11.82
CA LEU A 209 39.66 33.02 -12.41
C LEU A 209 39.45 31.75 -11.58
N SER A 210 40.52 31.07 -11.15
CA SER A 210 40.41 29.87 -10.32
C SER A 210 39.69 30.13 -8.98
N VAL A 211 39.96 31.26 -8.33
CA VAL A 211 39.29 31.64 -7.07
C VAL A 211 37.80 31.89 -7.30
N ARG A 212 37.42 32.60 -8.37
CA ARG A 212 36.00 32.81 -8.71
C ARG A 212 35.30 31.50 -9.03
N THR A 213 35.92 30.62 -9.81
CA THR A 213 35.36 29.30 -10.14
C THR A 213 35.11 28.45 -8.88
N LEU A 214 36.02 28.48 -7.89
CA LEU A 214 35.82 27.77 -6.63
C LEU A 214 34.62 28.30 -5.83
N ASP A 215 34.40 29.61 -5.85
CA ASP A 215 33.29 30.25 -5.14
C ASP A 215 31.94 29.92 -5.81
N GLU A 216 31.89 29.98 -7.14
CA GLU A 216 30.72 29.56 -7.93
C GLU A 216 30.37 28.08 -7.73
N LEU A 217 31.38 27.20 -7.70
CA LEU A 217 31.18 25.76 -7.46
C LEU A 217 30.60 25.49 -6.06
N ARG A 218 31.08 26.18 -5.01
CA ARG A 218 30.54 26.03 -3.64
C ARG A 218 29.09 26.50 -3.56
N HIS A 219 28.77 27.58 -4.26
CA HIS A 219 27.41 28.12 -4.31
C HIS A 219 26.44 27.13 -4.95
N MET A 220 26.80 26.52 -6.09
CA MET A 220 25.97 25.54 -6.78
C MET A 220 25.73 24.26 -5.95
N VAL A 221 26.74 23.76 -5.23
CA VAL A 221 26.57 22.60 -4.34
C VAL A 221 25.70 22.92 -3.13
N GLY A 222 25.78 24.15 -2.59
CA GLY A 222 24.88 24.62 -1.53
C GLY A 222 23.41 24.53 -1.92
N ILE A 223 23.07 24.91 -3.16
CA ILE A 223 21.70 24.85 -3.70
C ILE A 223 21.22 23.40 -3.87
N LEU A 224 22.08 22.52 -4.39
CA LEU A 224 21.74 21.09 -4.56
C LEU A 224 21.54 20.36 -3.21
N ARG A 225 22.26 20.76 -2.15
CA ARG A 225 22.06 20.22 -0.80
C ARG A 225 20.73 20.66 -0.18
N ALA A 226 20.28 21.88 -0.45
CA ALA A 226 18.98 22.37 0.04
C ALA A 226 17.79 21.69 -0.68
N ALA A 227 17.97 21.29 -1.94
CA ALA A 227 16.93 20.59 -2.72
C ALA A 227 16.86 19.07 -2.45
N GLY A 228 17.95 18.47 -1.95
CA GLY A 228 18.06 17.02 -1.71
C GLY A 228 17.59 16.51 -0.34
N GLY A 229 16.99 17.37 0.51
CA GLY A 229 16.40 16.96 1.79
C GLY A 229 17.38 16.74 2.96
N ASP A 230 18.70 16.76 2.74
CA ASP A 230 19.72 16.48 3.75
C ASP A 230 20.13 17.72 4.57
N HIS A 231 19.14 18.41 5.16
CA HIS A 231 19.39 19.52 6.09
C HIS A 231 18.69 19.27 7.44
N GLU A 232 19.06 18.20 8.15
CA GLU A 232 18.76 18.16 9.59
C GLU A 232 19.77 17.52 10.55
N GLU A 233 20.83 16.84 10.12
CA GLU A 233 21.72 16.17 11.09
C GLU A 233 23.21 16.53 10.91
N LEU A 234 23.91 16.69 12.05
CA LEU A 234 25.38 16.77 12.24
C LEU A 234 26.05 18.13 12.48
N THR A 235 25.31 19.20 12.78
CA THR A 235 25.89 20.35 13.49
C THR A 235 24.88 20.80 14.54
N PRO A 236 25.25 21.00 15.82
CA PRO A 236 24.32 21.57 16.79
C PRO A 236 23.75 22.85 16.17
N GLN A 237 22.46 22.83 15.90
CA GLN A 237 21.80 23.91 15.19
C GLN A 237 21.92 25.17 16.04
N PRO A 238 22.33 26.31 15.47
CA PRO A 238 22.51 27.53 16.24
C PRO A 238 21.20 27.94 16.91
N ARG A 239 21.29 28.24 18.20
CA ARG A 239 20.17 28.60 19.08
C ARG A 239 20.22 30.08 19.41
N LEU A 240 19.20 30.57 20.10
CA LEU A 240 19.16 31.97 20.56
C LEU A 240 20.37 32.33 21.44
N ALA A 241 20.93 31.36 22.17
CA ALA A 241 22.15 31.54 22.97
C ALA A 241 23.40 31.87 22.13
N ASP A 242 23.41 31.58 20.82
CA ASP A 242 24.53 31.85 19.91
C ASP A 242 24.44 33.25 19.26
N LEU A 243 23.36 34.00 19.48
CA LEU A 243 23.17 35.34 18.94
C LEU A 243 24.26 36.35 19.34
N PRO A 244 24.76 36.40 20.59
CA PRO A 244 25.84 37.31 20.95
C PRO A 244 27.08 37.10 20.09
N ARG A 245 27.42 35.83 19.82
CA ARG A 245 28.56 35.48 18.98
C ARG A 245 28.35 35.86 17.51
N LEU A 246 27.13 35.73 17.00
CA LEU A 246 26.76 36.15 15.66
C LEU A 246 26.88 37.68 15.48
N ILE A 247 26.46 38.44 16.51
CA ILE A 247 26.55 39.91 16.52
C ILE A 247 28.02 40.36 16.52
N GLU A 248 28.87 39.76 17.37
CA GLU A 248 30.31 40.04 17.37
C GLU A 248 30.95 39.82 15.99
N LEU A 249 30.60 38.73 15.31
CA LEU A 249 31.14 38.39 13.99
C LEU A 249 30.58 39.27 12.87
N SER A 250 29.48 39.98 13.10
CA SER A 250 28.87 40.87 12.10
C SER A 250 29.66 42.17 11.90
N ALA A 251 30.49 42.56 12.89
CA ALA A 251 31.23 43.82 12.92
C ALA A 251 30.35 45.07 12.71
N LEU A 252 29.07 44.98 13.09
CA LEU A 252 28.10 46.07 13.13
C LEU A 252 27.98 46.59 14.56
N ASP A 253 27.71 47.88 14.73
CA ASP A 253 27.30 48.44 16.02
C ASP A 253 25.85 48.05 16.28
N VAL A 254 25.63 47.16 17.25
CA VAL A 254 24.33 46.55 17.53
C VAL A 254 24.08 46.64 19.03
N ASP A 255 23.05 47.40 19.41
CA ASP A 255 22.54 47.40 20.78
C ASP A 255 21.71 46.13 21.00
N PHE A 256 22.18 45.26 21.91
CA PHE A 256 21.60 43.94 22.15
C PHE A 256 21.15 43.81 23.60
N GLU A 257 19.85 43.92 23.82
CA GLU A 257 19.22 43.69 25.11
C GLU A 257 18.51 42.32 25.13
N THR A 258 18.75 41.54 26.19
CA THR A 258 18.06 40.25 26.41
C THR A 258 17.40 40.26 27.78
N ASP A 259 16.08 40.05 27.83
CA ASP A 259 15.38 39.86 29.10
C ASP A 259 15.56 38.42 29.60
N SER A 260 15.86 38.28 30.89
CA SER A 260 16.04 37.01 31.62
C SER A 260 14.85 36.03 31.50
N ALA A 261 13.67 36.48 31.05
CA ALA A 261 12.54 35.62 30.69
C ALA A 261 12.77 34.77 29.41
N THR A 262 13.60 35.24 28.47
CA THR A 262 13.95 34.54 27.21
C THR A 262 15.06 33.48 27.36
N GLN A 263 15.71 33.42 28.52
CA GLN A 263 16.72 32.40 28.87
C GLN A 263 16.10 31.16 29.54
N ARG A 264 14.78 31.10 29.73
CA ARG A 264 14.10 29.92 30.26
C ARG A 264 13.98 28.85 29.16
N PRO A 265 14.23 27.57 29.46
CA PRO A 265 14.06 26.48 28.50
C PRO A 265 12.56 26.23 28.28
N GLY A 266 11.96 27.00 27.36
CA GLY A 266 10.52 26.92 27.06
C GLY A 266 10.17 27.02 25.59
N HIS A 267 11.13 27.35 24.71
CA HIS A 267 10.91 27.45 23.27
C HIS A 267 11.27 26.13 22.57
N SER A 268 10.48 25.75 21.57
CA SER A 268 10.81 24.61 20.70
C SER A 268 12.07 24.94 19.89
N GLU A 269 12.94 23.95 19.66
CA GLU A 269 14.15 24.10 18.83
C GLU A 269 13.84 24.67 17.44
N ALA A 270 12.65 24.42 16.88
CA ALA A 270 12.23 25.00 15.61
C ALA A 270 12.06 26.53 15.70
N VAL A 271 11.55 27.04 16.82
CA VAL A 271 11.34 28.47 17.06
C VAL A 271 12.67 29.18 17.29
N GLU A 272 13.57 28.58 18.08
CA GLU A 272 14.91 29.14 18.31
C GLU A 272 15.71 29.24 17.00
N ARG A 273 15.66 28.19 16.16
CA ARG A 273 16.29 28.17 14.83
C ARG A 273 15.73 29.24 13.89
N ALA A 274 14.41 29.38 13.84
CA ALA A 274 13.76 30.38 12.99
C ALA A 274 14.15 31.80 13.41
N ALA A 275 14.14 32.09 14.70
CA ALA A 275 14.54 33.38 15.24
C ALA A 275 16.02 33.69 14.99
N PHE A 276 16.92 32.72 15.20
CA PHE A 276 18.35 32.89 14.89
C PHE A 276 18.57 33.23 13.41
N ARG A 277 17.91 32.51 12.49
CA ARG A 277 18.02 32.77 11.04
C ARG A 277 17.48 34.15 10.64
N ILE A 278 16.39 34.60 11.25
CA ILE A 278 15.84 35.94 11.00
C ILE A 278 16.87 37.01 11.34
N VAL A 279 17.52 36.92 12.51
CA VAL A 279 18.54 37.88 12.93
C VAL A 279 19.78 37.81 12.01
N GLN A 280 20.22 36.62 11.65
CA GLN A 280 21.36 36.42 10.72
C GLN A 280 21.12 37.07 9.36
N GLU A 281 19.94 36.88 8.78
CA GLU A 281 19.59 37.47 7.49
C GLU A 281 19.44 38.98 7.61
N ALA A 282 18.87 39.49 8.71
CA ALA A 282 18.78 40.92 8.96
C ALA A 282 20.16 41.59 9.05
N LEU A 283 21.10 41.03 9.82
CA LEU A 283 22.49 41.53 9.91
C LEU A 283 23.20 41.48 8.56
N THR A 284 22.98 40.40 7.80
CA THR A 284 23.52 40.26 6.44
C THR A 284 22.96 41.33 5.50
N ASN A 285 21.67 41.62 5.58
CA ASN A 285 21.00 42.65 4.79
C ASN A 285 21.48 44.05 5.15
N VAL A 286 21.65 44.35 6.43
CA VAL A 286 22.24 45.63 6.89
C VAL A 286 23.66 45.79 6.34
N ARG A 287 24.51 44.76 6.46
CA ARG A 287 25.88 44.80 5.94
C ARG A 287 25.93 44.99 4.41
N LYS A 288 25.02 44.35 3.66
CA LYS A 288 24.97 44.45 2.19
C LYS A 288 24.36 45.75 1.68
N HIS A 289 23.35 46.28 2.37
CA HIS A 289 22.48 47.32 1.84
C HIS A 289 22.52 48.65 2.61
N ALA A 290 23.17 48.71 3.78
CA ALA A 290 23.32 49.92 4.58
C ALA A 290 24.77 50.20 5.04
N PRO A 291 25.78 50.23 4.14
CA PRO A 291 27.13 50.62 4.52
C PRO A 291 27.17 52.11 4.89
N GLY A 292 27.28 52.44 6.18
CA GLY A 292 27.67 53.79 6.63
C GLY A 292 26.62 54.65 7.35
N ARG A 293 25.72 54.07 8.15
CA ARG A 293 25.14 54.81 9.29
C ARG A 293 25.57 54.08 10.55
N GLY A 294 26.61 54.61 11.19
CA GLY A 294 27.00 54.20 12.54
C GLY A 294 25.87 54.48 13.52
#